data_AF-A0A7K9RFT6-F1
#
_entry.id   AF-A0A7K9RFT6-F1
#
_cell.length_a   1.000
_cell.length_b   1.000
_cell.length_c   1.000
_cell.angle_alpha   90.00
_cell.angle_beta   90.00
_cell.angle_gamma   90.00
#
_symmetry.space_group_name_H-M   'P 1'
#
loop_
_entity.id
_entity.type
_entity.pdbx_description
1 polymer ?
#
loop_
_entity_poly.entity_id
_entity_poly.type
_entity_poly.pdbx_seq_one_letter_code
_entity_poly.pdbx_strand_id
1 'polypeptide(L)'
;MATAQRLLITMSCNASAHRTLPAFLLLGLLAGIAATHPAVSRNNGTLLERGWQSLLSRSMAGMSGEKADVNWESDYLLGIKRQRRLYCNVGIGFHLQILPDGRISGVHNENQYSLFEISTVERGVVSLLGVKSALFIAMNSKGRLYGTAVFQDECKFKETLLPNNYNAYESNVHRGAYIALSKHGRMKRGNKVSPAMTVTHFLPRI
;
A
#
# COMPACT_ATOMS: atom_id res chain seq x y z
N MET A 1 41.38 23.45 -43.41
CA MET A 1 41.79 22.66 -42.23
C MET A 1 41.14 23.25 -41.00
N ALA A 2 40.70 22.39 -40.09
CA ALA A 2 39.65 22.63 -39.12
C ALA A 2 40.14 23.25 -37.78
N THR A 3 39.15 23.83 -37.07
CA THR A 3 38.94 23.90 -35.60
C THR A 3 39.88 24.68 -34.68
N ALA A 4 39.31 25.67 -33.97
CA ALA A 4 39.31 25.82 -32.49
C ALA A 4 38.49 27.09 -32.11
N GLN A 5 37.33 27.02 -31.45
CA GLN A 5 37.03 26.95 -29.99
C GLN A 5 37.32 28.21 -29.14
N ARG A 6 36.24 28.75 -28.53
CA ARG A 6 36.05 29.42 -27.20
C ARG A 6 35.05 30.59 -27.33
N LEU A 7 33.82 30.47 -26.87
CA LEU A 7 33.29 30.60 -25.50
C LEU A 7 33.33 32.04 -24.95
N LEU A 8 32.13 32.47 -24.50
CA LEU A 8 31.78 33.32 -23.35
C LEU A 8 31.31 34.78 -23.58
N ILE A 9 30.14 35.01 -22.97
CA ILE A 9 29.61 36.23 -22.32
C ILE A 9 28.36 36.82 -22.98
N THR A 10 27.22 36.32 -22.50
CA THR A 10 25.93 36.98 -22.38
C THR A 10 26.01 38.23 -21.52
N MET A 11 25.49 39.36 -22.02
CA MET A 11 24.91 40.44 -21.22
C MET A 11 23.69 40.99 -21.96
N SER A 12 22.53 41.01 -21.31
CA SER A 12 21.44 41.92 -21.70
C SER A 12 20.72 42.39 -20.44
N CYS A 13 20.84 43.70 -20.22
CA CYS A 13 20.24 44.47 -19.14
C CYS A 13 18.75 44.75 -19.37
N ASN A 14 18.01 44.86 -18.26
CA ASN A 14 17.10 45.96 -17.89
C ASN A 14 15.80 45.42 -17.27
N ALA A 15 15.53 45.86 -16.04
CA ALA A 15 14.28 46.55 -15.72
C ALA A 15 14.43 47.27 -14.37
N SER A 16 13.99 48.52 -14.36
CA SER A 16 14.10 49.51 -13.30
C SER A 16 13.15 49.25 -12.13
N ALA A 17 13.58 49.77 -10.98
CA ALA A 17 12.89 49.87 -9.70
C ALA A 17 11.50 50.54 -9.77
N HIS A 18 10.65 50.29 -8.76
CA HIS A 18 9.94 51.33 -7.99
C HIS A 18 9.27 50.73 -6.72
N ARG A 19 9.65 51.27 -5.54
CA ARG A 19 8.86 51.76 -4.38
C ARG A 19 7.70 50.90 -3.80
N THR A 20 7.30 50.85 -2.51
CA THR A 20 7.70 51.27 -1.14
C THR A 20 6.57 50.73 -0.21
N LEU A 21 6.92 50.02 0.88
CA LEU A 21 6.33 49.94 2.26
C LEU A 21 4.78 49.85 2.52
N PRO A 22 4.29 49.62 3.77
CA PRO A 22 4.33 48.41 4.60
C PRO A 22 2.92 47.95 5.07
N ALA A 23 2.75 46.69 5.47
CA ALA A 23 1.47 46.17 6.01
C ALA A 23 1.43 46.26 7.55
N PHE A 24 0.53 47.09 8.07
CA PHE A 24 0.08 47.09 9.47
C PHE A 24 -1.34 46.54 9.53
N LEU A 25 -1.57 45.41 10.21
CA LEU A 25 -2.85 45.13 10.88
C LEU A 25 -2.60 44.33 12.16
N LEU A 26 -3.06 44.90 13.27
CA LEU A 26 -2.92 44.43 14.64
C LEU A 26 -3.79 43.19 14.93
N LEU A 27 -3.23 42.22 15.66
CA LEU A 27 -3.98 41.11 16.24
C LEU A 27 -4.36 41.46 17.69
N GLY A 28 -5.67 41.58 17.95
CA GLY A 28 -6.22 41.87 19.27
C GLY A 28 -6.16 40.67 20.21
N LEU A 29 -5.77 40.93 21.45
CA LEU A 29 -5.55 39.99 22.54
C LEU A 29 -6.65 40.19 23.59
N LEU A 30 -7.40 39.14 23.94
CA LEU A 30 -8.18 39.08 25.18
C LEU A 30 -8.16 37.65 25.72
N ALA A 31 -7.30 37.41 26.71
CA ALA A 31 -7.39 36.28 27.62
C ALA A 31 -7.41 36.83 29.05
N GLY A 32 -8.47 36.50 29.79
CA GLY A 32 -8.59 36.58 31.24
C GLY A 32 -9.31 35.30 31.70
N ILE A 33 -9.17 34.79 32.92
CA ILE A 33 -8.58 35.29 34.15
C ILE A 33 -8.14 34.05 34.99
N ALA A 34 -7.01 34.22 35.69
CA ALA A 34 -6.50 33.61 36.93
C ALA A 34 -6.98 32.23 37.43
N ALA A 35 -6.01 31.40 37.85
CA ALA A 35 -5.93 30.93 39.24
C ALA A 35 -4.53 30.35 39.55
N THR A 36 -4.11 30.58 40.78
CA THR A 36 -2.79 30.38 41.40
C THR A 36 -2.45 28.91 41.71
N HIS A 37 -1.17 28.53 41.57
CA HIS A 37 -0.59 27.32 42.19
C HIS A 37 -0.57 27.45 43.73
N PRO A 38 -0.51 26.33 44.49
CA PRO A 38 0.79 25.73 44.82
C PRO A 38 0.81 24.19 44.74
N ALA A 39 2.04 23.66 44.66
CA ALA A 39 2.39 22.24 44.61
C ALA A 39 2.70 21.66 46.01
N VAL A 40 2.98 20.34 46.04
CA VAL A 40 3.59 19.48 47.11
C VAL A 40 2.57 18.78 48.03
N SER A 41 2.61 17.48 48.40
CA SER A 41 3.31 16.25 47.98
C SER A 41 2.80 15.04 48.83
N ARG A 42 2.83 13.82 48.23
CA ARG A 42 3.12 12.49 48.84
C ARG A 42 2.02 11.63 49.54
N ASN A 43 1.61 10.60 48.79
CA ASN A 43 1.41 9.16 49.08
C ASN A 43 0.47 8.65 50.19
N ASN A 44 -0.57 7.88 49.81
CA ASN A 44 -0.64 6.39 49.91
C ASN A 44 -2.06 5.90 49.53
N GLY A 45 -2.18 4.99 48.56
CA GLY A 45 -3.41 4.22 48.30
C GLY A 45 -3.74 3.30 49.49
N THR A 46 -4.93 2.72 49.66
CA THR A 46 -5.97 2.33 48.71
C THR A 46 -7.30 2.13 49.47
N LEU A 47 -8.33 2.92 49.16
CA LEU A 47 -9.72 2.65 49.56
C LEU A 47 -10.69 2.81 48.37
N LEU A 48 -10.31 3.63 47.39
CA LEU A 48 -11.06 3.87 46.15
C LEU A 48 -11.12 2.65 45.22
N GLU A 49 -10.12 1.75 45.26
CA GLU A 49 -10.03 0.60 44.36
C GLU A 49 -11.11 -0.47 44.64
N ARG A 50 -11.62 -0.54 45.89
CA ARG A 50 -12.76 -1.41 46.24
C ARG A 50 -14.10 -0.85 45.77
N GLY A 51 -14.23 0.47 45.63
CA GLY A 51 -15.47 1.11 45.20
C GLY A 51 -15.83 0.82 43.74
N TRP A 52 -14.83 0.86 42.86
CA TRP A 52 -15.02 0.71 41.42
C TRP A 52 -15.47 -0.69 40.97
N GLN A 53 -14.99 -1.75 41.63
CA GLN A 53 -15.43 -3.12 41.31
C GLN A 53 -16.92 -3.36 41.64
N SER A 54 -17.43 -2.70 42.68
CA SER A 54 -18.84 -2.83 43.10
C SER A 54 -19.82 -2.07 42.19
N LEU A 55 -19.36 -0.99 41.57
CA LEU A 55 -20.19 -0.19 40.65
C LEU A 55 -20.21 -0.77 39.23
N LEU A 56 -19.13 -1.41 38.79
CA LEU A 56 -19.09 -2.11 37.49
C LEU A 56 -19.94 -3.38 37.46
N SER A 57 -20.08 -4.06 38.60
CA SER A 57 -20.90 -5.29 38.68
C SER A 57 -22.42 -5.01 38.61
N ARG A 58 -22.86 -3.79 38.95
CA ARG A 58 -24.27 -3.40 38.94
C ARG A 58 -24.78 -2.84 37.61
N SER A 59 -23.89 -2.59 36.64
CA SER A 59 -24.27 -2.12 35.30
C SER A 59 -24.58 -3.26 34.32
N MET A 60 -24.34 -4.52 34.69
CA MET A 60 -24.46 -5.69 33.79
C MET A 60 -25.82 -6.40 33.88
N ALA A 61 -26.69 -5.99 34.80
CA ALA A 61 -27.98 -6.62 35.04
C ALA A 61 -29.13 -5.64 34.76
N GLY A 62 -29.44 -5.43 33.47
CA GLY A 62 -30.70 -4.79 33.10
C GLY A 62 -30.62 -3.88 31.90
N MET A 63 -30.32 -4.42 30.71
CA MET A 63 -30.90 -3.92 29.47
C MET A 63 -31.16 -5.10 28.54
N SER A 64 -32.41 -5.56 28.57
CA SER A 64 -33.07 -6.27 27.48
C SER A 64 -32.97 -5.39 26.23
N GLY A 65 -32.32 -5.91 25.21
CA GLY A 65 -32.17 -5.30 23.90
C GLY A 65 -31.17 -6.13 23.12
N GLU A 66 -31.65 -6.88 22.14
CA GLU A 66 -30.85 -7.44 21.05
C GLU A 66 -30.08 -6.31 20.37
N LYS A 67 -28.94 -5.96 20.96
CA LYS A 67 -27.94 -5.12 20.35
C LYS A 67 -26.99 -6.12 19.73
N ALA A 68 -27.14 -6.32 18.42
CA ALA A 68 -26.07 -6.89 17.63
C ALA A 68 -24.81 -6.10 18.02
N ASP A 69 -23.91 -6.74 18.76
CA ASP A 69 -22.53 -6.28 18.88
C ASP A 69 -21.99 -6.32 17.46
N VAL A 70 -22.14 -5.20 16.75
CA VAL A 70 -21.50 -4.98 15.47
C VAL A 70 -20.03 -4.89 15.82
N ASN A 71 -19.34 -6.03 15.70
CA ASN A 71 -17.94 -6.18 16.01
C ASN A 71 -17.15 -5.32 15.02
N TRP A 72 -16.83 -4.08 15.39
CA TRP A 72 -16.01 -3.18 14.57
C TRP A 72 -14.62 -3.77 14.25
N GLU A 73 -14.22 -4.84 14.95
CA GLU A 73 -13.02 -5.64 14.68
C GLU A 73 -13.15 -6.51 13.40
N SER A 74 -14.37 -6.76 12.93
CA SER A 74 -14.63 -7.58 11.74
C SER A 74 -14.75 -6.77 10.44
N ASP A 75 -15.11 -5.49 10.53
CA ASP A 75 -15.31 -4.62 9.36
C ASP A 75 -14.03 -3.91 8.87
N TYR A 76 -12.97 -3.79 9.70
CA TYR A 76 -11.67 -3.31 9.20
C TYR A 76 -10.95 -4.35 8.30
N LEU A 77 -11.43 -5.60 8.32
CA LEU A 77 -10.98 -6.70 7.47
C LEU A 77 -11.79 -6.80 6.16
N LEU A 78 -12.66 -5.84 5.86
CA LEU A 78 -13.11 -5.55 4.49
C LEU A 78 -11.91 -5.01 3.69
N GLY A 79 -11.05 -5.97 3.37
CA GLY A 79 -9.69 -5.96 2.86
C GLY A 79 -8.90 -4.67 2.76
N ILE A 80 -7.76 -4.61 3.44
CA ILE A 80 -6.73 -3.59 3.22
C ILE A 80 -6.36 -3.61 1.74
N LYS A 81 -6.85 -2.59 1.02
CA LYS A 81 -6.47 -2.32 -0.36
C LYS A 81 -5.17 -1.55 -0.35
N ARG A 82 -4.17 -2.06 -1.05
CA ARG A 82 -2.88 -1.38 -1.18
C ARG A 82 -2.49 -1.27 -2.64
N GLN A 83 -2.21 -0.05 -3.07
CA GLN A 83 -1.66 0.20 -4.40
C GLN A 83 -0.15 0.01 -4.37
N ARG A 84 0.35 -0.96 -5.13
CA ARG A 84 1.78 -1.32 -5.17
C ARG A 84 2.18 -1.70 -6.59
N ARG A 85 3.47 -1.59 -6.88
CA ARG A 85 4.12 -2.19 -8.05
C ARG A 85 4.81 -3.48 -7.63
N LEU A 86 4.69 -4.54 -8.40
CA LEU A 86 5.33 -5.83 -8.10
C LEU A 86 6.64 -5.94 -8.86
N TYR A 87 7.77 -5.71 -8.19
CA TYR A 87 9.10 -5.75 -8.80
C TYR A 87 9.76 -7.12 -8.64
N CYS A 88 10.16 -7.74 -9.74
CA CYS A 88 10.91 -8.98 -9.76
C CYS A 88 12.38 -8.69 -10.12
N ASN A 89 13.30 -9.07 -9.23
CA ASN A 89 14.74 -8.88 -9.41
C ASN A 89 15.35 -10.01 -10.27
N VAL A 90 15.00 -10.03 -11.55
CA VAL A 90 15.55 -10.97 -12.54
C VAL A 90 16.06 -10.25 -13.78
N GLY A 91 17.20 -10.67 -14.32
CA GLY A 91 17.82 -9.99 -15.46
C GLY A 91 18.18 -8.55 -15.11
N ILE A 92 17.60 -7.58 -15.81
CA ILE A 92 17.73 -6.14 -15.51
C ILE A 92 16.72 -5.65 -14.44
N GLY A 93 15.87 -6.55 -13.93
CA GLY A 93 14.77 -6.21 -13.03
C GLY A 93 13.54 -5.71 -13.79
N PHE A 94 12.36 -6.18 -13.37
CA PHE A 94 11.11 -5.88 -14.05
C PHE A 94 9.96 -5.66 -13.06
N HIS A 95 9.15 -4.64 -13.31
CA HIS A 95 7.83 -4.50 -12.71
C HIS A 95 6.81 -5.30 -13.51
N LEU A 96 5.96 -6.06 -12.82
CA LEU A 96 4.80 -6.66 -13.46
C LEU A 96 3.92 -5.56 -14.06
N GLN A 97 3.33 -5.81 -15.23
CA GLN A 97 2.35 -4.94 -15.84
C GLN A 97 1.24 -5.75 -16.51
N ILE A 98 0.08 -5.14 -16.63
CA ILE A 98 -1.07 -5.67 -17.36
C ILE A 98 -1.59 -4.58 -18.30
N LEU A 99 -1.56 -4.87 -19.60
CA LEU A 99 -1.96 -3.94 -20.64
C LEU A 99 -3.48 -4.00 -20.89
N PRO A 100 -4.08 -2.98 -21.54
CA PRO A 100 -5.52 -2.94 -21.82
C PRO A 100 -6.02 -4.09 -22.70
N ASP A 101 -5.13 -4.69 -23.51
CA ASP A 101 -5.42 -5.88 -24.33
C ASP A 101 -5.43 -7.19 -23.52
N GLY A 102 -5.22 -7.11 -22.20
CA GLY A 102 -5.12 -8.28 -21.30
C GLY A 102 -3.76 -8.95 -21.31
N ARG A 103 -2.77 -8.44 -22.05
CA ARG A 103 -1.41 -8.99 -22.06
C ARG A 103 -0.68 -8.63 -20.78
N ILE A 104 -0.12 -9.65 -20.14
CA ILE A 104 0.71 -9.51 -18.94
C ILE A 104 2.18 -9.70 -19.32
N SER A 105 3.05 -8.83 -18.83
CA SER A 105 4.50 -8.91 -19.01
C SER A 105 5.24 -8.17 -17.90
N GLY A 106 6.57 -8.24 -17.92
CA GLY A 106 7.45 -7.39 -17.13
C GLY A 106 7.93 -6.18 -17.94
N VAL A 107 8.05 -5.03 -17.28
CA VAL A 107 8.64 -3.79 -17.83
C VAL A 107 9.73 -3.30 -16.90
N HIS A 108 10.86 -2.85 -17.44
CA HIS A 108 11.97 -2.38 -16.62
C HIS A 108 11.61 -1.07 -15.89
N ASN A 109 11.25 -0.05 -16.67
CA ASN A 109 10.80 1.23 -16.16
C ASN A 109 9.33 1.14 -15.76
N GLU A 110 9.01 1.63 -14.57
CA GLU A 110 7.63 1.74 -14.10
C GLU A 110 6.78 2.59 -15.05
N ASN A 111 5.50 2.23 -15.17
CA ASN A 111 4.52 2.94 -15.98
C ASN A 111 3.12 2.83 -15.36
N GLN A 112 2.13 3.50 -15.96
CA GLN A 112 0.74 3.49 -15.48
C GLN A 112 0.10 2.08 -15.40
N TYR A 113 0.57 1.13 -16.21
CA TYR A 113 0.05 -0.25 -16.27
C TYR A 113 0.74 -1.21 -15.28
N SER A 114 1.78 -0.73 -14.59
CA SER A 114 2.51 -1.49 -13.57
C SER A 114 1.99 -1.30 -12.14
N LEU A 115 1.02 -0.40 -11.97
CA LEU A 115 0.37 -0.14 -10.68
C LEU A 115 -0.80 -1.10 -10.46
N PHE A 116 -0.76 -1.85 -9.36
CA PHE A 116 -1.80 -2.79 -8.97
C PHE A 116 -2.45 -2.39 -7.66
N GLU A 117 -3.77 -2.46 -7.59
CA GLU A 117 -4.51 -2.56 -6.35
C GLU A 117 -4.47 -4.03 -5.91
N ILE A 118 -3.77 -4.28 -4.79
CA ILE A 118 -3.75 -5.57 -4.12
C ILE A 118 -4.85 -5.54 -3.06
N SER A 119 -5.88 -6.36 -3.24
CA SER A 119 -7.01 -6.46 -2.33
C SER A 119 -7.04 -7.84 -1.68
N THR A 120 -7.06 -7.90 -0.35
CA THR A 120 -7.19 -9.18 0.37
C THR A 120 -8.60 -9.72 0.19
N VAL A 121 -8.69 -10.97 -0.26
CA VAL A 121 -9.95 -11.69 -0.48
C VAL A 121 -10.26 -12.58 0.72
N GLU A 122 -9.24 -13.29 1.20
CA GLU A 122 -9.27 -14.15 2.39
C GLU A 122 -7.93 -14.02 3.11
N ARG A 123 -7.77 -14.64 4.29
CA ARG A 123 -6.51 -14.59 5.04
C ARG A 123 -5.34 -15.11 4.21
N GLY A 124 -4.41 -14.22 3.86
CA GLY A 124 -3.23 -14.55 3.04
C GLY A 124 -3.53 -14.78 1.56
N VAL A 125 -4.76 -14.54 1.10
CA VAL A 125 -5.17 -14.65 -0.30
C VAL A 125 -5.55 -13.27 -0.81
N VAL A 126 -4.97 -12.89 -1.94
CA VAL A 126 -5.14 -11.57 -2.55
C VAL A 126 -5.65 -11.69 -3.98
N SER A 127 -6.25 -10.60 -4.45
CA SER A 127 -6.47 -10.33 -5.86
C SER A 127 -5.54 -9.21 -6.31
N LEU A 128 -5.16 -9.23 -7.58
CA LEU A 128 -4.27 -8.23 -8.19
C LEU A 128 -5.01 -7.55 -9.33
N LEU A 129 -5.48 -6.33 -9.10
CA LEU A 129 -6.20 -5.51 -10.09
C LEU A 129 -5.27 -4.45 -10.67
N GLY A 130 -5.02 -4.48 -11.98
CA GLY A 130 -4.25 -3.43 -12.65
C GLY A 130 -5.04 -2.14 -12.73
N VAL A 131 -4.63 -1.12 -11.96
CA VAL A 131 -5.40 0.12 -11.73
C VAL A 131 -5.75 0.82 -13.04
N LYS A 132 -4.79 0.97 -13.96
CA LYS A 132 -5.03 1.64 -15.24
C LYS A 132 -5.82 0.80 -16.24
N SER A 133 -5.58 -0.52 -16.24
CA SER A 133 -6.25 -1.44 -17.18
C SER A 133 -7.66 -1.82 -16.76
N ALA A 134 -7.99 -1.69 -15.47
CA ALA A 134 -9.18 -2.27 -14.85
C ALA A 134 -9.34 -3.80 -15.07
N LEU A 135 -8.22 -4.52 -15.17
CA LEU A 135 -8.18 -5.97 -15.35
C LEU A 135 -7.54 -6.65 -14.15
N PHE A 136 -8.17 -7.73 -13.68
CA PHE A 136 -7.56 -8.65 -12.74
C PHE A 136 -6.55 -9.54 -13.44
N ILE A 137 -5.46 -9.85 -12.74
CA ILE A 137 -4.62 -10.99 -13.10
C ILE A 137 -5.38 -12.26 -12.73
N ALA A 138 -5.43 -13.22 -13.64
CA ALA A 138 -5.95 -14.56 -13.42
C ALA A 138 -4.98 -15.63 -13.95
N MET A 139 -5.04 -16.83 -13.39
CA MET A 139 -4.25 -17.98 -13.86
C MET A 139 -5.14 -19.18 -14.16
N ASN A 140 -5.04 -19.71 -15.38
CA ASN A 140 -5.77 -20.91 -15.76
C ASN A 140 -5.07 -22.21 -15.36
N SER A 141 -5.77 -23.33 -15.53
CA SER A 141 -5.30 -24.70 -15.21
C SER A 141 -4.02 -25.13 -15.93
N LYS A 142 -3.67 -24.48 -17.05
CA LYS A 142 -2.41 -24.72 -17.79
C LYS A 142 -1.24 -23.90 -17.24
N GLY A 143 -1.44 -23.16 -16.15
CA GLY A 143 -0.48 -22.26 -15.54
C GLY A 143 -0.20 -21.02 -16.39
N ARG A 144 -1.11 -20.61 -17.28
CA ARG A 144 -0.95 -19.39 -18.08
C ARG A 144 -1.68 -18.24 -17.40
N LEU A 145 -0.97 -17.13 -17.23
CA LEU A 145 -1.54 -15.89 -16.76
C LEU A 145 -2.26 -15.14 -17.88
N TYR A 146 -3.38 -14.52 -17.55
CA TYR A 146 -4.18 -13.70 -18.45
C TYR A 146 -4.90 -12.59 -17.68
N GLY A 147 -5.29 -11.52 -18.38
CA GLY A 147 -6.12 -10.46 -17.83
C GLY A 147 -7.61 -10.74 -18.00
N THR A 148 -8.42 -10.43 -16.98
CA THR A 148 -9.89 -10.51 -17.06
C THR A 148 -10.56 -9.34 -16.35
N ALA A 149 -11.67 -8.84 -16.89
CA ALA A 149 -12.48 -7.81 -16.25
C ALA A 149 -13.39 -8.37 -15.15
N VAL A 150 -13.65 -9.69 -15.18
CA VAL A 150 -14.57 -10.37 -14.26
C VAL A 150 -13.77 -11.03 -13.15
N PHE A 151 -14.14 -10.75 -11.90
CA PHE A 151 -13.55 -11.41 -10.75
C PHE A 151 -14.06 -12.85 -10.63
N GLN A 152 -13.14 -13.80 -10.50
CA GLN A 152 -13.41 -15.24 -10.43
C GLN A 152 -12.36 -15.94 -9.57
N ASP A 153 -12.52 -17.23 -9.29
CA ASP A 153 -11.58 -17.97 -8.42
C ASP A 153 -10.15 -18.04 -8.97
N GLU A 154 -9.98 -18.01 -10.30
CA GLU A 154 -8.66 -17.94 -10.94
C GLU A 154 -7.92 -16.62 -10.68
N CYS A 155 -8.60 -15.58 -10.17
CA CYS A 155 -8.02 -14.29 -9.78
C CYS A 155 -7.47 -14.27 -8.34
N LYS A 156 -7.63 -15.36 -7.59
CA LYS A 156 -7.21 -15.47 -6.20
C LYS A 156 -5.81 -16.06 -6.13
N PHE A 157 -4.90 -15.36 -5.44
CA PHE A 157 -3.52 -15.79 -5.24
C PHE A 157 -3.16 -15.81 -3.76
N LYS A 158 -2.59 -16.93 -3.29
CA LYS A 158 -1.99 -17.00 -1.96
C LYS A 158 -0.67 -16.22 -1.98
N GLU A 159 -0.61 -15.14 -1.20
CA GLU A 159 0.59 -14.34 -1.00
C GLU A 159 1.40 -14.92 0.17
N THR A 160 2.64 -15.30 -0.10
CA THR A 160 3.55 -15.85 0.92
C THR A 160 4.84 -15.04 0.97
N LEU A 161 5.19 -14.56 2.17
CA LEU A 161 6.49 -13.95 2.42
C LEU A 161 7.58 -15.03 2.43
N LEU A 162 8.62 -14.81 1.63
CA LEU A 162 9.75 -15.72 1.48
C LEU A 162 10.90 -15.32 2.43
N PRO A 163 11.85 -16.23 2.71
CA PRO A 163 12.98 -15.94 3.62
C PRO A 163 13.88 -14.77 3.21
N ASN A 164 13.84 -14.35 1.94
CA ASN A 164 14.60 -13.21 1.43
C ASN A 164 13.81 -11.89 1.42
N ASN A 165 12.66 -11.83 2.12
CA ASN A 165 11.76 -10.68 2.21
C ASN A 165 11.07 -10.28 0.89
N TYR A 166 11.06 -11.17 -0.11
CA TYR A 166 10.19 -11.06 -1.28
C TYR A 166 8.91 -11.86 -1.05
N ASN A 167 7.87 -11.58 -1.83
CA ASN A 167 6.64 -12.36 -1.84
C ASN A 167 6.61 -13.31 -3.05
N ALA A 168 5.99 -14.47 -2.87
CA ALA A 168 5.52 -15.31 -3.96
C ALA A 168 3.98 -15.31 -4.00
N TYR A 169 3.44 -15.40 -5.21
CA TYR A 169 2.00 -15.44 -5.45
C TYR A 169 1.64 -16.77 -6.12
N GLU A 170 1.01 -17.67 -5.36
CA GLU A 170 0.54 -18.99 -5.82
C GLU A 170 -0.94 -18.90 -6.23
N SER A 171 -1.36 -19.55 -7.31
CA SER A 171 -2.78 -19.66 -7.62
C SER A 171 -3.53 -20.42 -6.52
N ASN A 172 -4.63 -19.85 -6.03
CA ASN A 172 -5.42 -20.48 -4.96
C ASN A 172 -6.11 -21.78 -5.43
N VAL A 173 -6.60 -21.77 -6.68
CA VAL A 173 -7.28 -22.91 -7.32
C VAL A 173 -6.30 -23.90 -7.96
N HIS A 174 -5.15 -23.42 -8.48
CA HIS A 174 -4.13 -24.27 -9.11
C HIS A 174 -2.86 -24.31 -8.25
N ARG A 175 -2.92 -25.08 -7.16
CA ARG A 175 -1.81 -25.24 -6.22
C ARG A 175 -0.52 -25.67 -6.91
N GLY A 176 0.60 -25.13 -6.45
CA GLY A 176 1.92 -25.32 -7.05
C GLY A 176 2.19 -24.48 -8.30
N ALA A 177 1.24 -23.65 -8.76
CA ALA A 177 1.44 -22.75 -9.88
C ALA A 177 1.64 -21.30 -9.41
N TYR A 178 2.75 -20.67 -9.81
CA TYR A 178 3.15 -19.35 -9.31
C TYR A 178 3.20 -18.27 -10.40
N ILE A 179 2.92 -17.02 -10.03
CA ILE A 179 3.26 -15.88 -10.89
C ILE A 179 4.77 -15.84 -11.07
N ALA A 180 5.24 -15.68 -12.31
CA ALA A 180 6.66 -15.64 -12.60
C ALA A 180 7.03 -14.86 -13.86
N LEU A 181 8.16 -14.15 -13.77
CA LEU A 181 8.80 -13.45 -14.87
C LEU A 181 10.14 -14.09 -15.25
N SER A 182 10.37 -14.28 -16.53
CA SER A 182 11.69 -14.67 -17.03
C SER A 182 12.70 -13.53 -16.93
N LYS A 183 13.99 -13.84 -17.06
CA LYS A 183 15.09 -12.85 -17.15
C LYS A 183 14.95 -11.81 -18.27
N HIS A 184 14.01 -12.03 -19.21
CA HIS A 184 13.71 -11.13 -20.32
C HIS A 184 12.34 -10.43 -20.18
N GLY A 185 11.72 -10.45 -18.99
CA GLY A 185 10.43 -9.81 -18.74
C GLY A 185 9.22 -10.54 -19.37
N ARG A 186 9.39 -11.75 -19.90
CA ARG A 186 8.27 -12.57 -20.42
C ARG A 186 7.67 -13.42 -19.31
N MET A 187 6.35 -13.61 -19.33
CA MET A 187 5.66 -14.50 -18.37
C MET A 187 6.13 -15.94 -18.53
N LYS A 188 6.38 -16.62 -17.41
CA LYS A 188 6.61 -18.07 -17.38
C LYS A 188 5.29 -18.80 -17.11
N ARG A 189 5.23 -20.09 -17.47
CA ARG A 189 4.13 -20.95 -17.07
C ARG A 189 4.25 -21.25 -15.57
N GLY A 190 3.19 -20.99 -14.82
CA GLY A 190 3.17 -21.11 -13.37
C GLY A 190 3.45 -22.53 -12.87
N ASN A 191 3.00 -23.54 -13.61
CA ASN A 191 3.26 -24.95 -13.30
C ASN A 191 4.69 -25.44 -13.62
N LYS A 192 5.58 -24.55 -14.10
CA LYS A 192 6.99 -24.85 -14.41
C LYS A 192 7.96 -24.07 -13.53
N VAL A 193 7.47 -23.49 -12.44
CA VAL A 193 8.26 -22.67 -11.51
C VAL A 193 7.92 -23.06 -10.08
N SER A 194 8.82 -22.72 -9.15
CA SER A 194 8.63 -22.95 -7.71
C SER A 194 9.14 -21.75 -6.91
N PRO A 195 8.72 -21.61 -5.63
CA PRO A 195 9.17 -20.51 -4.76
C PRO A 195 10.67 -20.48 -4.49
N ALA A 196 11.39 -21.58 -4.74
CA ALA A 196 12.85 -21.63 -4.66
C ALA A 196 13.52 -20.84 -5.80
N MET A 197 12.81 -20.56 -6.89
CA MET A 197 13.35 -19.87 -8.06
C MET A 197 13.10 -18.37 -7.95
N THR A 198 14.13 -17.55 -8.12
CA THR A 198 14.03 -16.07 -8.05
C THR A 198 13.05 -15.45 -9.05
N VAL A 199 12.72 -16.16 -10.12
CA VAL A 199 11.70 -15.76 -11.12
C VAL A 199 10.29 -15.63 -10.55
N THR A 200 10.00 -16.20 -9.38
CA THR A 200 8.71 -16.08 -8.67
C THR A 200 8.72 -15.03 -7.56
N HIS A 201 9.85 -14.36 -7.33
CA HIS A 201 10.04 -13.44 -6.21
C HIS A 201 9.65 -12.03 -6.63
N PHE A 202 8.68 -11.45 -5.94
CA PHE A 202 8.20 -10.10 -6.19
C PHE A 202 8.27 -9.26 -4.91
N LEU A 203 8.87 -8.08 -5.03
CA LEU A 203 8.93 -7.07 -3.99
C LEU A 203 7.81 -6.04 -4.25
N PRO A 204 6.82 -5.91 -3.36
CA PRO A 204 5.85 -4.83 -3.45
C PRO A 204 6.52 -3.47 -3.18
N ARG A 205 6.46 -2.55 -4.15
CA ARG A 205 6.99 -1.18 -4.08
C ARG A 205 5.86 -0.15 -4.11
N ILE A 206 6.08 1.02 -3.50
CA ILE A 206 5.17 2.18 -3.54
C ILE A 206 5.36 2.93 -4.85
#